data_AF-A0A9W6VTT0-F1
#
_entry.id   AF-A0A9W6VTT0-F1
#
_cell.length_a   1.000
_cell.length_b   1.000
_cell.length_c   1.000
_cell.angle_alpha   90.00
_cell.angle_beta   90.00
_cell.angle_gamma   90.00
#
_symmetry.space_group_name_H-M   'P 1'
#
loop_
_entity.id
_entity.type
_entity.pdbx_description
1 polymer ?
#
loop_
_entity_poly.entity_id
_entity_poly.type
_entity_poly.pdbx_seq_one_letter_code
_entity_poly.pdbx_strand_id
1 'polypeptide(L)' 'MYLHSKYLLIEGNYFNIPDDKVVFTGSPNYTIDGLRYNDEALLKIENPQVHDQYRQNFTDAWNASATPN' A
#
# COMPACT_ATOMS: atom_id res chain seq x y z
N MET A 1 -6.81 6.30 17.68
CA MET A 1 -6.03 5.34 16.87
C MET A 1 -5.36 6.13 15.74
N TYR A 2 -4.05 5.99 15.54
CA TYR A 2 -3.32 6.69 14.48
C TYR A 2 -2.94 5.70 13.38
N LEU A 3 -3.27 6.03 12.12
CA LEU A 3 -2.85 5.25 10.95
C LEU A 3 -1.42 5.65 10.58
N HIS A 4 -0.49 4.69 10.64
CA HIS A 4 0.93 4.91 10.27
C HIS A 4 1.40 3.95 9.17
N SER A 5 0.49 3.20 8.56
CA SER A 5 0.77 2.33 7.42
C SER A 5 0.93 3.16 6.15
N LYS A 6 1.96 2.87 5.37
CA LYS A 6 2.14 3.44 4.02
C LYS A 6 2.21 2.30 3.04
N TYR A 7 1.22 2.24 2.15
CA TYR A 7 1.21 1.32 1.05
C TYR A 7 0.41 1.87 -0.12
N LEU A 8 0.74 1.39 -1.31
CA LEU A 8 -0.01 1.58 -2.55
C LEU A 8 -0.26 0.19 -3.14
N LEU A 9 -1.51 -0.07 -3.53
CA LEU A 9 -1.93 -1.31 -4.16
C LEU A 9 -2.26 -1.03 -5.62
N ILE A 10 -1.80 -1.91 -6.50
CA ILE A 10 -2.13 -1.89 -7.93
C ILE A 10 -2.73 -3.25 -8.26
N GLU A 11 -3.95 -3.24 -8.80
CA GLU A 11 -4.66 -4.43 -9.30
C GLU A 11 -5.16 -4.12 -10.72
N GLY A 12 -4.64 -4.82 -11.73
CA GLY A 12 -4.96 -4.61 -13.14
C GLY A 12 -3.72 -4.63 -14.03
N ASN A 13 -3.77 -3.94 -15.17
CA ASN A 13 -2.65 -3.94 -16.11
C ASN A 13 -1.53 -3.01 -15.60
N TYR A 14 -0.40 -3.57 -15.19
CA TYR A 14 0.76 -2.82 -14.72
C TYR A 14 2.03 -3.31 -15.41
N PHE A 15 2.87 -2.38 -15.87
CA PHE A 15 4.14 -2.69 -16.54
C PHE A 15 4.03 -3.73 -17.67
N ASN A 16 2.96 -3.64 -18.48
CA ASN A 16 2.61 -4.58 -19.56
C ASN A 16 2.29 -6.01 -19.10
N ILE A 17 2.08 -6.24 -17.80
CA ILE A 17 1.59 -7.50 -17.25
C ILE A 17 0.09 -7.36 -17.02
N PRO A 18 -0.75 -8.18 -17.68
CA PRO A 18 -2.19 -8.17 -17.45
C PRO A 18 -2.55 -8.82 -16.11
N ASP A 19 -3.63 -8.31 -15.49
CA ASP A 19 -4.17 -8.81 -14.20
C ASP A 19 -3.12 -8.89 -13.07
N ASP A 20 -2.17 -7.97 -13.07
CA ASP A 20 -1.09 -7.90 -12.09
C ASP A 20 -1.59 -7.40 -10.73
N LYS A 21 -0.93 -7.86 -9.66
CA LYS A 21 -1.21 -7.50 -8.27
C LYS A 21 0.08 -7.13 -7.56
N VAL A 22 0.28 -5.82 -7.39
CA VAL A 22 1.52 -5.25 -6.86
C VAL A 22 1.26 -4.47 -5.58
N VAL A 23 2.12 -4.68 -4.59
CA VAL A 23 2.17 -3.87 -3.37
C VAL A 23 3.45 -3.05 -3.37
N PHE A 24 3.31 -1.74 -3.20
CA PHE A 24 4.41 -0.89 -2.75
C PHE A 24 4.20 -0.57 -1.28
N THR A 25 5.17 -0.87 -0.43
CA THR A 25 5.08 -0.60 1.01
C THR A 25 6.47 -0.35 1.59
N GLY A 26 6.53 0.34 2.73
CA GLY A 26 7.80 0.63 3.35
C GLY A 26 7.66 1.61 4.51
N SER A 27 8.82 2.09 4.94
CA SER A 27 8.92 3.15 5.94
C SER A 27 8.60 4.58 5.42
N PRO A 28 8.79 4.96 4.14
CA PRO A 28 8.65 6.36 3.74
C PRO A 28 7.20 6.82 3.69
N ASN A 29 7.00 8.08 4.05
CA ASN A 29 5.82 8.83 3.61
C ASN A 29 5.95 9.17 2.11
N TYR A 30 4.81 9.35 1.44
CA TYR A 30 4.77 9.80 0.04
C TYR A 30 5.04 11.31 -0.07
N THR A 31 6.23 11.73 0.36
CA THR A 31 6.75 13.09 0.23
C THR A 31 8.05 13.07 -0.57
N ILE A 32 8.47 14.22 -1.10
CA ILE A 32 9.74 14.33 -1.82
C ILE A 32 10.88 13.85 -0.92
N ASP A 33 10.92 14.32 0.33
CA ASP A 33 11.99 13.98 1.26
C ASP A 33 12.02 12.49 1.61
N GLY A 34 10.84 11.89 1.86
CA GLY A 34 10.74 10.45 2.14
C GLY A 34 11.17 9.56 0.96
N LEU A 35 11.01 10.04 -0.28
CA LEU A 35 11.33 9.26 -1.49
C LEU A 35 12.71 9.59 -2.10
N ARG A 36 13.39 10.65 -1.65
CA ARG A 36 14.63 11.15 -2.26
C ARG A 36 15.77 11.41 -1.30
N TYR A 37 15.50 11.75 -0.04
CA TYR A 37 16.51 12.32 0.84
C TYR A 37 16.64 11.61 2.18
N ASN A 38 15.57 11.03 2.71
CA ASN A 38 15.59 10.32 3.99
C ASN A 38 16.11 8.88 3.83
N ASP A 39 16.67 8.35 4.91
CA ASP A 39 17.05 6.93 5.01
C ASP A 39 15.80 6.07 5.20
N GLU A 40 15.21 5.66 4.08
CA GLU A 40 13.94 4.93 4.02
C GLU A 40 14.06 3.70 3.12
N ALA A 41 13.25 2.67 3.38
CA ALA A 41 13.19 1.48 2.54
C ALA A 41 11.80 1.36 1.89
N LEU A 42 11.76 1.26 0.56
CA LEU A 42 10.56 0.98 -0.21
C LEU A 42 10.67 -0.40 -0.87
N LEU A 43 9.68 -1.24 -0.63
CA LEU A 43 9.56 -2.59 -1.18
C LEU A 43 8.49 -2.60 -2.26
N LYS A 44 8.80 -3.23 -3.39
CA LYS A 44 7.83 -3.68 -4.40
C LYS A 44 7.65 -5.18 -4.24
N ILE A 45 6.41 -5.63 -4.04
CA ILE A 45 6.07 -7.04 -3.86
C ILE A 45 5.04 -7.43 -4.92
N GLU A 46 5.40 -8.39 -5.77
CA GLU A 46 4.54 -8.95 -6.83
C GLU A 46 4.04 -10.33 -6.38
N ASN A 47 3.14 -10.32 -5.40
CA ASN A 47 2.54 -11.54 -4.86
C ASN A 47 1.04 -11.32 -4.59
N PRO A 48 0.15 -12.01 -5.30
CA PRO A 48 -1.30 -11.87 -5.16
C PRO A 48 -1.83 -12.07 -3.73
N GLN A 49 -1.24 -13.01 -2.98
CA GLN A 49 -1.69 -13.30 -1.61
C GLN A 49 -1.34 -12.16 -0.66
N VAL A 50 -0.13 -11.59 -0.80
CA VAL A 50 0.29 -10.42 -0.01
C VAL A 50 -0.56 -9.21 -0.38
N HIS A 51 -0.81 -8.99 -1.67
CA HIS A 51 -1.71 -7.93 -2.14
C HIS A 51 -3.10 -8.03 -1.50
N ASP A 52 -3.71 -9.21 -1.53
CA ASP A 52 -5.06 -9.41 -1.02
C ASP A 52 -5.14 -9.21 0.51
N GLN A 53 -4.07 -9.51 1.26
CA GLN A 53 -3.98 -9.18 2.69
C GLN A 53 -3.95 -7.67 2.94
N TYR A 54 -3.18 -6.91 2.17
CA TYR A 54 -3.17 -5.44 2.28
C TYR A 54 -4.51 -4.83 1.86
N ARG A 55 -5.16 -5.38 0.82
CA ARG A 55 -6.50 -4.96 0.39
C ARG A 55 -7.53 -5.19 1.50
N GLN A 56 -7.47 -6.33 2.19
CA GLN A 56 -8.35 -6.59 3.33
C GLN A 56 -8.11 -5.57 4.45
N ASN A 57 -6.84 -5.30 4.80
CA ASN A 57 -6.52 -4.30 5.82
C ASN A 57 -7.06 -2.91 5.47
N PHE A 58 -6.97 -2.50 4.20
CA PHE A 58 -7.56 -1.25 3.73
C PHE A 58 -9.08 -1.24 3.92
N THR A 59 -9.77 -2.29 3.48
CA THR A 59 -11.22 -2.43 3.62
C THR A 59 -11.66 -2.38 5.09
N ASP A 60 -10.94 -3.04 5.97
CA ASP A 60 -11.24 -3.03 7.42
C ASP A 60 -11.09 -1.63 8.00
N ALA A 61 -10.00 -0.93 7.68
CA ALA A 61 -9.77 0.45 8.13
C ALA A 61 -10.82 1.42 7.56
N TRP A 62 -11.20 1.24 6.30
CA TRP A 62 -12.25 2.03 5.65
C TRP A 62 -13.61 1.83 6.34
N ASN A 63 -14.02 0.59 6.57
CA ASN A 63 -15.28 0.27 7.23
C ASN A 63 -15.31 0.80 8.66
N ALA A 64 -14.21 0.67 9.40
CA ALA A 64 -14.09 1.23 10.74
C ALA A 64 -14.22 2.77 10.76
N SER A 65 -13.72 3.45 9.72
CA SER A 65 -13.86 4.90 9.55
C SER A 65 -15.28 5.34 9.17
N ALA A 66 -16.06 4.44 8.55
CA ALA A 66 -17.40 4.73 8.05
C ALA A 66 -18.47 4.59 9.14
N THR A 67 -18.21 3.87 10.23
CA THR A 67 -19.05 3.85 11.44
C THR A 67 -18.83 5.13 12.25
N PRO A 68 -19.81 6.06 12.32
CA PRO A 68 -19.73 7.20 13.23
C PRO A 68 -19.80 6.69 14.67
N ASN A 69 -19.07 7.35 15.58
CA ASN A 69 -19.24 7.16 17.02
C ASN A 69 -20.66 7.49 17.49
#